data_AF-A0A931JWA5-F1
#
_entry.id   AF-A0A931JWA5-F1
#
_cell.length_a   1.000
_cell.length_b   1.000
_cell.length_c   1.000
_cell.angle_alpha   90.00
_cell.angle_beta   90.00
_cell.angle_gamma   90.00
#
_symmetry.space_group_name_H-M   'P 1'
#
loop_
_entity.id
_entity.type
_entity.pdbx_description
1 polymer ?
#
loop_
_entity_poly.entity_id
_entity_poly.type
_entity_poly.pdbx_seq_one_letter_code
_entity_poly.pdbx_strand_id
1 'polypeptide(L)'
;MLSLKSVGRKTFSVIAFLSKEYELPIALHAPKGTYSHVLSLISAGAKPEKIFVAHIENGIQSEKEYDKRLTEATQILSLGSYVQLADFGCTITSKKCITGIAFFNDLIKRGYLNNLLLSADSCWRWKKNEFVVKEYNYGNGKPYTYTKEFSLPKLQQEVNTTLDLEQVLLCDNPKRFFAK
;
A
#
# COMPACT_ATOMS: atom_id res chain seq x y z
N MET A 1 -15.95 -1.55 -17.38
CA MET A 1 -14.65 -2.24 -17.25
C MET A 1 -13.64 -1.55 -18.14
N LEU A 2 -12.60 -0.91 -17.59
CA LEU A 2 -11.50 -0.38 -18.40
C LEU A 2 -10.59 -1.55 -18.78
N SER A 3 -10.66 -1.97 -20.03
CA SER A 3 -9.80 -3.00 -20.61
C SER A 3 -8.35 -2.51 -20.64
N LEU A 4 -7.43 -3.28 -20.04
CA LEU A 4 -6.00 -3.06 -20.20
C LEU A 4 -5.65 -3.13 -21.69
N LYS A 5 -5.06 -2.05 -22.24
CA LYS A 5 -4.52 -2.03 -23.61
C LYS A 5 -3.60 -3.24 -23.84
N SER A 6 -3.46 -3.69 -25.08
CA SER A 6 -2.71 -4.92 -25.44
C SER A 6 -1.31 -5.01 -24.84
N VAL A 7 -0.60 -3.88 -24.74
CA VAL A 7 0.72 -3.78 -24.10
C VAL A 7 0.66 -4.11 -22.60
N GLY A 8 -0.32 -3.59 -21.87
CA GLY A 8 -0.48 -3.84 -20.44
C GLY A 8 -0.73 -5.32 -20.12
N ARG A 9 -1.51 -6.01 -20.97
CA ARG A 9 -1.75 -7.45 -20.84
C ARG A 9 -0.47 -8.27 -21.06
N LYS A 10 0.31 -7.96 -22.10
CA LYS A 10 1.61 -8.63 -22.35
C LYS A 10 2.58 -8.42 -21.19
N THR A 11 2.65 -7.20 -20.65
CA THR A 11 3.52 -6.90 -19.50
C THR A 11 3.10 -7.70 -18.27
N PHE A 12 1.80 -7.80 -17.98
CA PHE A 12 1.31 -8.54 -16.82
C PHE A 12 1.58 -10.04 -16.93
N SER A 13 1.49 -10.62 -18.14
CA SER A 13 1.89 -12.01 -18.38
C SER A 13 3.37 -12.25 -18.10
N VAL A 14 4.25 -11.35 -18.53
CA VAL A 14 5.69 -11.46 -18.26
C VAL A 14 5.98 -11.31 -16.76
N ILE A 15 5.36 -10.33 -16.09
CA ILE A 15 5.51 -10.12 -14.64
C ILE A 15 5.04 -11.36 -13.87
N ALA A 16 3.87 -11.90 -14.21
CA ALA A 16 3.32 -13.09 -13.56
C ALA A 16 4.22 -14.32 -13.76
N PHE A 17 4.75 -14.50 -14.97
CA PHE A 17 5.72 -15.56 -15.26
C PHE A 17 6.98 -15.42 -14.39
N LEU A 18 7.60 -14.23 -14.35
CA LEU A 18 8.81 -14.00 -13.55
C LEU A 18 8.56 -14.16 -12.05
N SER A 19 7.42 -13.68 -11.55
CA SER A 19 7.03 -13.84 -10.15
C SER A 19 6.87 -15.31 -9.78
N LYS A 20 6.22 -16.10 -10.64
CA LYS A 20 6.04 -17.54 -10.43
C LYS A 20 7.36 -18.32 -10.51
N GLU A 21 8.19 -18.04 -11.51
CA GLU A 21 9.44 -18.77 -11.75
C GLU A 21 10.49 -18.52 -10.67
N TYR A 22 10.60 -17.26 -10.23
CA TYR A 22 11.67 -16.83 -9.32
C TYR A 22 11.17 -16.51 -7.90
N GLU A 23 9.89 -16.78 -7.61
CA GLU A 23 9.21 -16.47 -6.35
C GLU A 23 9.29 -14.98 -5.98
N LEU A 24 9.35 -14.11 -6.99
CA LEU A 24 9.54 -12.66 -6.81
C LEU A 24 8.23 -11.97 -6.39
N PRO A 25 8.29 -11.06 -5.40
CA PRO A 25 7.15 -10.22 -5.06
C PRO A 25 6.85 -9.20 -6.17
N ILE A 26 5.57 -8.85 -6.30
CA ILE A 26 5.04 -7.86 -7.24
C ILE A 26 4.52 -6.67 -6.45
N ALA A 27 5.14 -5.51 -6.69
CA ALA A 27 4.68 -4.21 -6.24
C ALA A 27 3.81 -3.56 -7.33
N LEU A 28 2.53 -3.30 -7.04
CA LEU A 28 1.64 -2.63 -7.99
C LEU A 28 1.32 -1.21 -7.54
N HIS A 29 1.74 -0.21 -8.32
CA HIS A 29 1.22 1.15 -8.19
C HIS A 29 -0.12 1.26 -8.92
N ALA A 30 -1.23 1.20 -8.19
CA ALA A 30 -2.56 1.25 -8.79
C ALA A 30 -3.54 2.09 -7.95
N PRO A 31 -3.40 3.43 -7.93
CA PRO A 31 -4.34 4.30 -7.24
C PRO A 31 -5.74 4.30 -7.87
N LYS A 32 -5.94 3.74 -9.07
CA LYS A 32 -7.24 3.59 -9.76
C LYS A 32 -7.31 2.22 -10.45
N GLY A 33 -8.47 1.55 -10.42
CA GLY A 33 -8.67 0.26 -11.11
C GLY A 33 -7.95 -0.91 -10.46
N THR A 34 -7.75 -0.82 -9.14
CA THR A 34 -6.82 -1.61 -8.35
C THR A 34 -7.12 -3.11 -8.37
N TYR A 35 -8.39 -3.47 -8.14
CA TYR A 35 -8.81 -4.87 -8.10
C TYR A 35 -8.70 -5.58 -9.45
N SER A 36 -9.07 -4.93 -10.55
CA SER A 36 -8.98 -5.53 -11.89
C SER A 36 -7.54 -5.83 -12.32
N HIS A 37 -6.58 -5.04 -11.87
CA HIS A 37 -5.16 -5.30 -12.14
C HIS A 37 -4.67 -6.53 -11.37
N VAL A 38 -5.04 -6.67 -10.09
CA VAL A 38 -4.73 -7.86 -9.29
C VAL A 38 -5.30 -9.12 -9.94
N LEU A 39 -6.59 -9.10 -10.32
CA LEU A 39 -7.20 -10.22 -11.03
C LEU A 39 -6.51 -10.56 -12.34
N SER A 40 -6.00 -9.55 -13.07
CA SER A 40 -5.27 -9.77 -14.32
C SER A 40 -3.92 -10.46 -14.08
N LEU A 41 -3.19 -10.10 -13.02
CA LEU A 41 -1.94 -10.76 -12.63
C LEU A 41 -2.20 -12.20 -12.17
N ILE A 42 -3.22 -12.42 -11.35
CA ILE A 42 -3.61 -13.75 -10.87
C ILE A 42 -4.04 -14.64 -12.05
N SER A 43 -4.86 -14.12 -12.96
CA SER A 43 -5.27 -14.84 -14.17
C SER A 43 -4.10 -15.18 -15.09
N ALA A 44 -3.02 -14.39 -15.03
CA ALA A 44 -1.78 -14.67 -15.74
C ALA A 44 -0.82 -15.63 -15.00
N GLY A 45 -1.18 -16.09 -13.80
CA GLY A 45 -0.45 -17.11 -13.04
C GLY A 45 0.33 -16.59 -11.83
N ALA A 46 0.22 -15.31 -11.48
CA ALA A 46 0.83 -14.79 -10.25
C ALA A 46 0.08 -15.32 -9.01
N LYS A 47 0.83 -15.68 -7.97
CA LYS A 47 0.26 -16.09 -6.68
C LYS A 47 -0.24 -14.86 -5.92
N PRO A 48 -1.47 -14.85 -5.38
CA PRO A 48 -2.01 -13.68 -4.68
C PRO A 48 -1.12 -13.16 -3.55
N GLU A 49 -0.52 -14.06 -2.76
CA GLU A 49 0.36 -13.75 -1.64
C GLU A 49 1.69 -13.09 -2.03
N LYS A 50 2.02 -13.07 -3.34
CA LYS A 50 3.17 -12.38 -3.91
C LYS A 50 2.82 -11.01 -4.47
N ILE A 51 1.58 -10.54 -4.33
CA ILE A 51 1.14 -9.24 -4.86
C ILE A 51 0.83 -8.30 -3.69
N PHE A 52 1.41 -7.10 -3.69
CA PHE A 52 0.87 -5.99 -2.92
C PHE A 52 0.44 -4.85 -3.82
N VAL A 53 -0.58 -4.12 -3.38
CA VAL A 53 -1.04 -2.92 -4.07
C VAL A 53 -0.85 -1.68 -3.22
N ALA A 54 -0.18 -0.69 -3.78
CA ALA A 54 0.09 0.58 -3.13
C ALA A 54 -0.94 1.66 -3.48
N HIS A 55 -1.16 2.57 -2.52
CA HIS A 55 -1.90 3.81 -2.69
C HIS A 55 -3.40 3.66 -2.98
N ILE A 56 -4.03 2.61 -2.46
CA ILE A 56 -5.49 2.46 -2.60
C ILE A 56 -6.26 3.56 -1.84
N GLU A 57 -5.63 4.14 -0.81
CA GLU A 57 -6.11 5.27 -0.02
C GLU A 57 -6.11 6.60 -0.80
N ASN A 58 -5.38 6.67 -1.92
CA ASN A 58 -5.24 7.91 -2.66
C ASN A 58 -6.51 8.26 -3.44
N GLY A 59 -6.89 9.54 -3.34
CA GLY A 59 -8.03 10.11 -4.06
C GLY A 59 -9.39 9.86 -3.40
N ILE A 60 -9.43 9.52 -2.11
CA ILE A 60 -10.68 9.52 -1.33
C ILE A 60 -11.05 10.96 -0.99
N GLN A 61 -12.10 11.48 -1.62
CA GLN A 61 -12.60 12.85 -1.41
C GLN A 61 -14.02 12.86 -0.80
N SER A 62 -14.76 11.77 -0.95
CA SER A 62 -16.14 11.58 -0.49
C SER A 62 -16.34 10.22 0.21
N GLU A 63 -17.45 10.09 0.97
CA GLU A 63 -17.86 8.84 1.61
C GLU A 63 -18.08 7.70 0.59
N LYS A 64 -18.75 7.99 -0.53
CA LYS A 64 -18.93 7.02 -1.61
C LYS A 64 -17.60 6.48 -2.17
N GLU A 65 -16.59 7.34 -2.28
CA GLU A 65 -15.26 6.89 -2.69
C GLU A 65 -14.58 6.08 -1.60
N TYR A 66 -14.71 6.49 -0.33
CA TYR A 66 -14.19 5.73 0.81
C TYR A 66 -14.74 4.30 0.80
N ASP A 67 -16.06 4.14 0.73
CA ASP A 67 -16.72 2.82 0.71
C ASP A 67 -16.29 1.97 -0.48
N LYS A 68 -16.19 2.60 -1.66
CA LYS A 68 -15.70 1.94 -2.87
C LYS A 68 -14.27 1.43 -2.67
N ARG A 69 -13.37 2.27 -2.15
CA ARG A 69 -11.96 1.87 -1.92
C ARG A 69 -11.86 0.79 -0.85
N LEU A 70 -12.66 0.88 0.20
CA LEU A 70 -12.67 -0.10 1.28
C LEU A 70 -13.16 -1.46 0.78
N THR A 71 -14.17 -1.45 -0.09
CA THR A 71 -14.66 -2.65 -0.80
C THR A 71 -13.58 -3.23 -1.71
N GLU A 72 -12.93 -2.41 -2.54
CA GLU A 72 -11.83 -2.87 -3.42
C GLU A 72 -10.65 -3.43 -2.60
N ALA A 73 -10.26 -2.77 -1.51
CA ALA A 73 -9.20 -3.23 -0.61
C ALA A 73 -9.54 -4.58 0.02
N THR A 74 -10.76 -4.70 0.56
CA THR A 74 -11.27 -5.94 1.16
C THR A 74 -11.27 -7.09 0.15
N GLN A 75 -11.69 -6.83 -1.09
CA GLN A 75 -11.66 -7.82 -2.17
C GLN A 75 -10.23 -8.28 -2.47
N ILE A 76 -9.27 -7.35 -2.59
CA ILE A 76 -7.86 -7.69 -2.81
C ILE A 76 -7.30 -8.52 -1.65
N LEU A 77 -7.54 -8.09 -0.41
CA LEU A 77 -7.07 -8.77 0.80
C LEU A 77 -7.69 -10.16 0.95
N SER A 78 -8.96 -10.33 0.56
CA SER A 78 -9.66 -11.62 0.60
C SER A 78 -9.08 -12.67 -0.34
N LEU A 79 -8.32 -12.25 -1.36
CA LEU A 79 -7.59 -13.14 -2.26
C LEU A 79 -6.27 -13.64 -1.64
N GLY A 80 -5.84 -13.08 -0.50
CA GLY A 80 -4.53 -13.34 0.10
C GLY A 80 -3.44 -12.35 -0.32
N SER A 81 -3.75 -11.39 -1.20
CA SER A 81 -2.85 -10.30 -1.55
C SER A 81 -2.71 -9.27 -0.45
N TYR A 82 -1.71 -8.40 -0.58
CA TYR A 82 -1.40 -7.36 0.39
C TYR A 82 -1.88 -5.99 -0.10
N VAL A 83 -2.18 -5.11 0.85
CA VAL A 83 -2.44 -3.69 0.59
C VAL A 83 -1.42 -2.87 1.36
N GLN A 84 -0.74 -1.97 0.65
CA GLN A 84 0.16 -1.00 1.24
C GLN A 84 -0.51 0.38 1.30
N LEU A 85 -0.58 0.94 2.51
CA LEU A 85 -0.85 2.35 2.70
C LEU A 85 0.46 3.08 2.97
N ALA A 86 0.70 4.14 2.21
CA ALA A 86 1.99 4.82 2.23
C ALA A 86 1.87 6.35 2.31
N ASP A 87 0.67 6.90 2.11
CA ASP A 87 0.53 8.34 1.93
C ASP A 87 -0.48 8.98 2.89
N PHE A 88 0.01 9.35 4.08
CA PHE A 88 -0.77 10.00 5.13
C PHE A 88 -0.60 11.54 5.16
N GLY A 89 0.00 12.14 4.13
CA GLY A 89 0.27 13.58 4.07
C GLY A 89 1.44 14.02 4.96
N CYS A 90 1.60 15.33 5.20
CA CYS A 90 2.74 15.87 5.97
C CYS A 90 2.40 16.29 7.41
N THR A 91 1.12 16.31 7.78
CA THR A 91 0.67 16.78 9.10
C THR A 91 -0.44 15.90 9.66
N ILE A 92 -0.43 15.68 10.99
CA ILE A 92 -1.35 14.76 11.68
C ILE A 92 -2.82 15.20 11.58
N THR A 93 -3.05 16.50 11.37
CA THR A 93 -4.39 17.10 11.27
C THR A 93 -4.90 17.17 9.83
N SER A 94 -4.10 16.79 8.84
CA SER A 94 -4.54 16.83 7.44
C SER A 94 -5.69 15.84 7.20
N LYS A 95 -6.64 16.23 6.33
CA LYS A 95 -7.73 15.32 5.89
C LYS A 95 -7.17 13.99 5.38
N LYS A 96 -6.02 14.03 4.70
CA LYS A 96 -5.33 12.85 4.19
C LYS A 96 -4.86 11.92 5.30
N CYS A 97 -4.24 12.44 6.35
CA CYS A 97 -3.84 11.66 7.52
C CYS A 97 -5.06 11.04 8.19
N ILE A 98 -6.09 11.84 8.49
CA ILE A 98 -7.31 11.39 9.18
C ILE A 98 -8.00 10.28 8.38
N THR A 99 -8.24 10.50 7.09
CA THR A 99 -8.87 9.51 6.22
C THR A 99 -8.01 8.27 6.03
N GLY A 100 -6.69 8.41 5.84
CA GLY A 100 -5.79 7.26 5.67
C GLY A 100 -5.71 6.38 6.92
N ILE A 101 -5.63 6.98 8.11
CA ILE A 101 -5.60 6.24 9.38
C ILE A 101 -6.94 5.56 9.66
N ALA A 102 -8.07 6.24 9.43
CA ALA A 102 -9.39 5.63 9.55
C ALA A 102 -9.55 4.42 8.61
N PHE A 103 -9.13 4.58 7.35
CA PHE A 103 -9.16 3.52 6.35
C PHE A 103 -8.31 2.31 6.77
N PHE A 104 -7.09 2.56 7.28
CA PHE A 104 -6.22 1.51 7.80
C PHE A 104 -6.87 0.78 8.98
N ASN A 105 -7.43 1.52 9.93
CA ASN A 105 -8.09 0.97 11.11
C ASN A 105 -9.30 0.09 10.73
N ASP A 106 -10.10 0.51 9.75
CA ASP A 106 -11.24 -0.30 9.27
C ASP A 106 -10.79 -1.63 8.68
N LEU A 107 -9.67 -1.67 7.96
CA LEU A 107 -9.10 -2.92 7.45
C LEU A 107 -8.59 -3.82 8.59
N ILE A 108 -7.96 -3.24 9.61
CA ILE A 108 -7.55 -3.99 10.82
C ILE A 108 -8.77 -4.58 11.53
N LYS A 109 -9.83 -3.80 11.76
CA LYS A 109 -11.08 -4.25 12.41
C LYS A 109 -11.78 -5.37 11.64
N ARG A 110 -11.58 -5.43 10.31
CA ARG A 110 -12.08 -6.51 9.44
C ARG A 110 -11.19 -7.77 9.45
N GLY A 111 -10.10 -7.78 10.22
CA GLY A 111 -9.23 -8.95 10.41
C GLY A 111 -8.06 -9.03 9.43
N TYR A 112 -7.78 -7.97 8.65
CA TYR A 112 -6.76 -8.03 7.59
C TYR A 112 -5.37 -7.58 8.01
N LEU A 113 -5.10 -7.35 9.30
CA LEU A 113 -3.81 -6.82 9.79
C LEU A 113 -2.59 -7.55 9.19
N ASN A 114 -2.65 -8.87 9.03
CA ASN A 114 -1.55 -9.70 8.54
C ASN A 114 -1.23 -9.54 7.03
N ASN A 115 -2.06 -8.82 6.29
CA ASN A 115 -1.89 -8.54 4.86
C ASN A 115 -1.76 -7.02 4.58
N LEU A 116 -1.53 -6.22 5.62
CA LEU A 116 -1.30 -4.79 5.48
C LEU A 116 0.19 -4.47 5.54
N LEU A 117 0.63 -3.55 4.68
CA LEU A 117 1.96 -2.97 4.70
C LEU A 117 1.86 -1.47 4.97
N LEU A 118 2.81 -0.94 5.73
CA LEU A 118 2.91 0.48 6.06
C LEU A 118 4.19 1.07 5.49
N SER A 119 4.12 2.24 4.86
CA SER A 119 5.27 2.97 4.33
C SER A 119 5.04 4.48 4.38
N ALA A 120 6.00 5.25 3.88
CA ALA A 120 5.96 6.71 3.79
C ALA A 120 5.88 7.23 2.35
N ASP A 121 6.13 6.37 1.36
CA ASP A 121 6.39 6.75 -0.04
C ASP A 121 7.41 7.91 -0.15
N SER A 122 8.41 7.89 0.73
CA SER A 122 9.43 8.93 0.82
C SER A 122 10.27 8.95 -0.43
N CYS A 123 10.25 10.08 -1.14
CA CYS A 123 11.12 10.33 -2.27
C CYS A 123 12.38 11.09 -1.81
N TRP A 124 13.55 10.56 -2.17
CA TRP A 124 14.82 11.21 -1.90
C TRP A 124 15.69 11.18 -3.16
N ARG A 125 16.64 12.09 -3.22
CA ARG A 125 17.62 12.17 -4.32
C ARG A 125 18.92 12.76 -3.83
N TRP A 126 19.98 12.46 -4.56
CA TRP A 126 21.24 13.16 -4.42
C TRP A 126 21.25 14.40 -5.32
N LYS A 127 21.58 15.58 -4.78
CA LYS A 127 21.66 16.83 -5.54
C LYS A 127 22.77 17.71 -4.96
N LYS A 128 23.67 18.21 -5.82
CA LYS A 128 24.78 19.10 -5.42
C LYS A 128 25.61 18.54 -4.25
N ASN A 129 25.92 17.24 -4.30
CA ASN A 129 26.63 16.52 -3.24
C ASN A 129 25.91 16.39 -1.89
N GLU A 130 24.60 16.64 -1.87
CA GLU A 130 23.79 16.52 -0.66
C GLU A 130 22.65 15.51 -0.87
N PHE A 131 22.32 14.81 0.22
CA PHE A 131 21.13 13.98 0.30
C PHE A 131 19.91 14.88 0.56
N VAL A 132 18.95 14.84 -0.35
CA VAL A 132 17.75 15.69 -0.28
C VAL A 132 16.51 14.81 -0.24
N VAL A 133 15.74 14.92 0.85
CA VAL A 133 14.39 14.40 0.94
C VAL A 133 13.45 15.40 0.26
N LYS A 134 12.66 14.97 -0.72
CA LYS A 134 11.74 15.84 -1.46
C LYS A 134 10.37 15.18 -1.58
N GLU A 135 9.31 15.87 -1.17
CA GLU A 135 7.96 15.52 -1.61
C GLU A 135 7.61 16.38 -2.84
N TYR A 136 7.01 15.77 -3.86
CA TYR A 136 6.77 16.46 -5.14
C TYR A 136 5.82 17.66 -5.02
N ASN A 137 5.02 17.75 -3.95
CA ASN A 137 3.90 18.67 -3.86
C ASN A 137 3.90 19.63 -2.64
N TYR A 138 4.73 19.44 -1.61
CA TYR A 138 4.72 20.29 -0.40
C TYR A 138 6.10 20.43 0.26
N GLY A 139 6.43 21.68 0.64
CA GLY A 139 7.63 22.14 1.38
C GLY A 139 8.71 21.11 1.72
N ASN A 140 8.61 20.52 2.92
CA ASN A 140 9.58 19.56 3.47
C ASN A 140 9.11 18.13 3.18
N GLY A 141 9.94 17.32 2.52
CA GLY A 141 9.57 15.95 2.22
C GLY A 141 9.49 15.04 3.44
N LYS A 142 8.77 13.92 3.32
CA LYS A 142 8.68 12.90 4.40
C LYS A 142 10.05 12.23 4.62
N PRO A 143 10.70 12.41 5.79
CA PRO A 143 11.98 11.74 6.06
C PRO A 143 11.81 10.22 6.07
N TYR A 144 12.90 9.46 5.98
CA TYR A 144 12.85 8.00 6.05
C TYR A 144 12.30 7.48 7.39
N THR A 145 12.38 8.31 8.44
CA THR A 145 11.82 8.02 9.77
C THR A 145 10.31 8.25 9.85
N TYR A 146 9.68 8.84 8.83
CA TYR A 146 8.29 9.28 8.85
C TYR A 146 7.31 8.18 9.29
N THR A 147 7.47 6.96 8.78
CA THR A 147 6.58 5.85 9.19
C THR A 147 6.64 5.60 10.70
N LYS A 148 7.85 5.62 11.28
CA LYS A 148 8.08 5.33 12.71
C LYS A 148 7.73 6.51 13.61
N GLU A 149 8.01 7.74 13.18
CA GLU A 149 7.82 8.94 13.98
C GLU A 149 6.41 9.54 13.85
N PHE A 150 5.68 9.19 12.79
CA PHE A 150 4.40 9.82 12.45
C PHE A 150 3.27 8.82 12.23
N SER A 151 3.33 8.00 11.17
CA SER A 151 2.17 7.19 10.76
C SER A 151 1.84 6.09 11.75
N LEU A 152 2.86 5.37 12.24
CA LEU A 152 2.68 4.27 13.18
C LEU A 152 2.16 4.76 14.55
N PRO A 153 2.75 5.79 15.20
CA PRO A 153 2.21 6.31 16.46
C PRO A 153 0.76 6.78 16.33
N LYS A 154 0.42 7.47 15.24
CA LYS A 154 -0.96 7.91 15.01
C LYS A 154 -1.91 6.72 14.83
N LEU A 155 -1.49 5.68 14.11
CA LEU A 155 -2.29 4.47 13.96
C LEU A 155 -2.49 3.75 15.30
N GLN A 156 -1.43 3.61 16.11
CA GLN A 156 -1.49 3.00 17.44
C GLN A 156 -2.48 3.71 18.37
N GLN A 157 -2.53 5.05 18.33
CA GLN A 157 -3.50 5.84 19.09
C GLN A 157 -4.97 5.53 18.70
N GLU A 158 -5.24 5.24 17.43
CA GLU A 158 -6.61 5.09 16.90
C GLU A 158 -7.12 3.64 16.88
N VAL A 159 -6.22 2.66 16.82
CA VAL A 159 -6.59 1.24 16.65
C VAL A 159 -6.99 0.57 17.99
N ASN A 160 -6.70 1.19 19.14
CA ASN A 160 -7.03 0.68 20.48
C ASN A 160 -6.85 -0.84 20.60
N THR A 161 -5.63 -1.32 20.30
CA THR A 161 -5.29 -2.73 20.29
C THR A 161 -4.13 -3.00 21.24
N THR A 162 -4.09 -4.22 21.79
CA THR A 162 -2.94 -4.73 22.55
C THR A 162 -1.88 -5.35 21.65
N LEU A 163 -2.14 -5.48 20.35
CA LEU A 163 -1.20 -6.00 19.38
C LEU A 163 -0.04 -5.01 19.17
N ASP A 164 1.17 -5.55 19.07
CA ASP A 164 2.34 -4.78 18.69
C ASP A 164 2.30 -4.47 17.18
N LEU A 165 1.68 -3.33 16.84
CA LEU A 165 1.58 -2.88 15.46
C LEU A 165 2.95 -2.58 14.84
N GLU A 166 3.97 -2.23 15.62
CA GLU A 166 5.32 -2.03 15.10
C GLU A 166 5.87 -3.36 14.60
N GLN A 167 5.85 -4.38 15.45
CA GLN A 167 6.32 -5.72 15.11
C GLN A 167 5.56 -6.28 13.91
N VAL A 168 4.23 -6.17 13.88
CA VAL A 168 3.44 -6.76 12.79
C VAL A 168 3.65 -6.00 11.46
N LEU A 169 3.53 -4.67 11.47
CA LEU A 169 3.52 -3.88 10.22
C LEU A 169 4.91 -3.58 9.68
N LEU A 170 5.93 -3.45 10.55
CA LEU A 170 7.28 -3.08 10.13
C LEU A 170 8.24 -4.28 10.06
N CYS A 171 7.93 -5.39 10.72
CA CYS A 171 8.79 -6.57 10.73
C CYS A 171 8.12 -7.79 10.10
N ASP A 172 7.02 -8.28 10.67
CA ASP A 172 6.47 -9.60 10.33
C ASP A 172 5.85 -9.63 8.93
N ASN A 173 5.00 -8.65 8.59
CA ASN A 173 4.36 -8.61 7.29
C ASN A 173 5.37 -8.34 6.16
N PRO A 174 6.31 -7.37 6.25
CA PRO A 174 7.36 -7.21 5.26
C PRO A 174 8.24 -8.46 5.13
N LYS A 175 8.60 -9.11 6.25
CA LYS A 175 9.36 -10.37 6.20
C LYS A 175 8.58 -11.46 5.48
N ARG A 176 7.30 -11.67 5.82
CA ARG A 176 6.45 -12.69 5.17
C ARG A 176 6.27 -12.43 3.68
N PHE A 177 6.22 -11.17 3.26
CA PHE A 177 5.99 -10.79 1.88
C PHE A 177 7.27 -10.80 1.01
N PHE A 178 8.36 -10.20 1.50
CA PHE A 178 9.58 -10.02 0.73
C PHE A 178 10.64 -11.10 0.96
N ALA A 179 10.65 -11.75 2.12
CA ALA A 179 11.57 -12.85 2.39
C ALA A 179 11.01 -14.17 1.83
N LYS A 180 11.93 -15.07 1.50
CA LYS A 180 11.62 -16.43 1.05
C LYS A 180 11.26 -17.32 2.24
#